data_AF-A0AAV0I3K3-F1
#
_entry.id   AF-A0AAV0I3K3-F1
#
_cell.length_a   1.000
_cell.length_b   1.000
_cell.length_c   1.000
_cell.angle_alpha   90.00
_cell.angle_beta   90.00
_cell.angle_gamma   90.00
#
_symmetry.space_group_name_H-M   'P 1'
#
loop_
_entity.id
_entity.type
_entity.pdbx_description
1 polymer ?
#
loop_
_entity_poly.entity_id
_entity_poly.type
_entity_poly.pdbx_seq_one_letter_code
_entity_poly.pdbx_strand_id
1 'polypeptide(L)'
;MTNSDELDPSFPPGLHLVSAFLAMEPSDSLISIARACGGGIVSENVQKFIWDHCINQAAAIGYAPYLKNFVKKLIFEVESTHGCVLDELYEHYGYYMTSLKEDSFGRGKACKHISFLFTDGSFELSSCPKSRKLVVPLNCSLNMLEGDTGLVLALAWLELVFLMSKLRSFHLLQVVLSDGDLSTLANMKLNLGLNNISTRMDALEKCDKELNLVKSDTGSNSEVQCIHLSWESAAEAEIQEFTPEIVLGADIIYDPACLPHLVRVLATLLKQRQVTSQTRNSNCQEDILNEGRAEEAENDEQAESMKTPVGYIACVIRNIDTFNCFLDLAEQGDLTITDITDTARPLKLLPYMSSYDPSSIRLFTVTSKC
;
A
#
# COMPACT_ATOMS: atom_id res chain seq x y z
N MET A 1 42.34 -11.73 -20.73
CA MET A 1 41.45 -10.68 -21.25
C MET A 1 40.04 -11.18 -21.06
N THR A 2 39.44 -10.86 -19.91
CA THR A 2 38.08 -11.27 -19.52
C THR A 2 37.10 -10.33 -20.21
N ASN A 3 36.06 -10.90 -20.84
CA ASN A 3 34.96 -10.17 -21.45
C ASN A 3 34.39 -9.15 -20.45
N SER A 4 34.13 -7.92 -20.92
CA SER A 4 33.44 -6.88 -20.18
C SER A 4 32.12 -7.41 -19.64
N ASP A 5 31.93 -7.30 -18.32
CA ASP A 5 30.73 -7.72 -17.59
C ASP A 5 29.45 -7.15 -18.24
N GLU A 6 28.69 -8.02 -18.89
CA GLU A 6 27.37 -7.70 -19.43
C GLU A 6 26.37 -7.59 -18.27
N LEU A 7 25.58 -6.51 -18.25
CA LEU A 7 24.59 -6.30 -17.19
C LEU A 7 23.45 -7.32 -17.31
N ASP A 8 23.24 -8.13 -16.26
CA ASP A 8 22.14 -9.11 -16.21
C ASP A 8 20.88 -8.47 -15.59
N PRO A 9 19.71 -8.52 -16.26
CA PRO A 9 18.46 -8.00 -15.68
C PRO A 9 17.93 -8.80 -14.48
N SER A 10 18.51 -9.97 -14.20
CA SER A 10 18.09 -10.89 -13.14
C SER A 10 18.85 -10.67 -11.82
N PHE A 11 19.99 -9.97 -11.86
CA PHE A 11 20.82 -9.72 -10.69
C PHE A 11 21.05 -8.22 -10.45
N PRO A 12 21.20 -7.77 -9.20
CA PRO A 12 21.64 -6.40 -8.93
C PRO A 12 23.02 -6.14 -9.56
N PRO A 13 23.27 -4.94 -10.14
CA PRO A 13 22.40 -3.77 -10.13
C PRO A 13 21.34 -3.72 -11.26
N GLY A 14 21.47 -4.54 -12.31
CA GLY A 14 20.55 -4.55 -13.46
C GLY A 14 19.09 -4.82 -13.10
N LEU A 15 18.86 -5.77 -12.19
CA LEU A 15 17.53 -6.07 -11.62
C LEU A 15 16.87 -4.83 -11.00
N HIS A 16 17.64 -4.04 -10.25
CA HIS A 16 17.12 -2.84 -9.59
C HIS A 16 16.72 -1.78 -10.62
N LEU A 17 17.51 -1.61 -11.68
CA LEU A 17 17.21 -0.65 -12.74
C LEU A 17 15.92 -0.99 -13.49
N VAL A 18 15.76 -2.25 -13.90
CA VAL A 18 14.55 -2.73 -14.58
C VAL A 18 13.34 -2.61 -13.65
N SER A 19 13.47 -3.03 -12.39
CA SER A 19 12.38 -2.93 -11.41
C SER A 19 11.98 -1.48 -11.11
N ALA A 20 12.93 -0.56 -10.98
CA ALA A 20 12.65 0.87 -10.80
C ALA A 20 11.95 1.47 -12.02
N PHE A 21 12.39 1.12 -13.22
CA PHE A 21 11.80 1.62 -14.46
C PHE A 21 10.35 1.16 -14.62
N LEU A 22 10.09 -0.12 -14.36
CA LEU A 22 8.74 -0.71 -14.41
C LEU A 22 7.83 -0.20 -13.29
N ALA A 23 8.40 0.15 -12.13
CA ALA A 23 7.69 0.83 -11.05
C ALA A 23 7.44 2.32 -11.32
N MET A 24 7.89 2.83 -12.48
CA MET A 24 7.85 4.23 -12.90
C MET A 24 8.43 5.19 -11.84
N GLU A 25 9.61 4.86 -11.32
CA GLU A 25 10.35 5.75 -10.42
C GLU A 25 10.74 7.07 -11.13
N PRO A 26 10.94 8.17 -10.39
CA PRO A 26 11.38 9.44 -10.97
C PRO A 26 12.63 9.29 -11.82
N SER A 27 12.72 10.04 -12.93
CA SER A 27 13.84 9.93 -13.86
C SER A 27 15.20 10.16 -13.19
N ASP A 28 15.31 11.03 -12.18
CA ASP A 28 16.54 11.22 -11.39
C ASP A 28 16.99 9.94 -10.68
N SER A 29 16.04 9.23 -10.06
CA SER A 29 16.27 7.94 -9.41
C SER A 29 16.81 6.92 -10.41
N LEU A 30 16.20 6.84 -11.59
CA LEU A 30 16.64 5.92 -12.64
C LEU A 30 18.04 6.24 -13.17
N ILE A 31 18.35 7.52 -13.37
CA ILE A 31 19.70 7.93 -13.78
C ILE A 31 20.74 7.59 -12.70
N SER A 32 20.40 7.79 -11.43
CA SER A 32 21.27 7.41 -10.31
C SER A 32 21.56 5.91 -10.31
N ILE A 33 20.53 5.07 -10.48
CA ILE A 33 20.69 3.61 -10.56
C ILE A 33 21.47 3.22 -11.82
N ALA A 34 21.22 3.86 -12.96
CA ALA A 34 21.94 3.61 -14.20
C ALA A 34 23.44 3.92 -14.08
N ARG A 35 23.81 5.03 -13.44
CA ARG A 35 25.21 5.32 -13.10
C ARG A 35 25.81 4.23 -12.21
N ALA A 36 25.08 3.76 -11.20
CA ALA A 36 25.55 2.68 -10.34
C ALA A 36 25.81 1.38 -11.12
N CYS A 37 24.97 1.06 -12.12
CA CYS A 37 25.20 -0.06 -13.04
C CYS A 37 26.49 0.10 -13.87
N GLY A 38 26.84 1.32 -14.27
CA GLY A 38 27.99 1.61 -15.13
C GLY A 38 29.26 2.07 -14.40
N GLY A 39 29.36 1.87 -13.07
CA GLY A 39 30.55 2.28 -12.30
C GLY A 39 30.69 3.80 -12.10
N GLY A 40 29.57 4.52 -12.13
CA GLY A 40 29.49 5.98 -11.91
C GLY A 40 29.10 6.79 -13.16
N ILE A 41 29.11 6.16 -14.34
CA ILE A 41 28.76 6.80 -15.61
C ILE A 41 27.70 5.99 -16.36
N VAL A 42 26.94 6.64 -17.25
CA VAL A 42 26.02 5.96 -18.16
C VAL A 42 26.78 5.61 -19.44
N SER A 43 27.49 4.47 -19.41
CA SER A 43 28.27 3.98 -20.57
C SER A 43 27.37 3.47 -21.71
N GLU A 44 27.95 3.25 -22.88
CA GLU A 44 27.23 2.66 -24.03
C GLU A 44 26.55 1.31 -23.67
N ASN A 45 27.22 0.47 -22.87
CA ASN A 45 26.65 -0.80 -22.40
C ASN A 45 25.42 -0.59 -21.50
N VAL A 46 25.43 0.44 -20.64
CA VAL A 46 24.28 0.80 -19.80
C VAL A 46 23.14 1.33 -20.67
N GLN A 47 23.44 2.16 -21.67
CA GLN A 47 22.45 2.66 -22.61
C GLN A 47 21.78 1.51 -23.38
N LYS A 48 22.56 0.55 -23.89
CA LYS A 48 22.06 -0.66 -24.56
C LYS A 48 21.18 -1.50 -23.65
N PHE A 49 21.63 -1.73 -22.41
CA PHE A 49 20.83 -2.46 -21.41
C PHE A 49 19.47 -1.79 -21.15
N ILE A 50 19.44 -0.46 -20.97
CA ILE A 50 18.20 0.30 -20.79
C ILE A 50 17.32 0.21 -22.03
N TRP A 51 17.90 0.30 -23.23
CA TRP A 51 17.15 0.15 -24.46
C TRP A 51 16.48 -1.23 -24.53
N ASP A 52 17.25 -2.30 -24.37
CA ASP A 52 16.81 -3.68 -24.58
C ASP A 52 15.82 -4.17 -23.52
N HIS A 53 16.00 -3.77 -22.25
CA HIS A 53 15.21 -4.29 -21.13
C HIS A 53 14.17 -3.31 -20.58
N CYS A 54 14.26 -2.02 -20.91
CA CYS A 54 13.32 -1.02 -20.44
C CYS A 54 12.53 -0.41 -21.60
N ILE A 55 13.19 0.34 -22.49
CA ILE A 55 12.50 1.19 -23.47
C ILE A 55 11.83 0.38 -24.59
N ASN A 56 12.55 -0.57 -25.19
CA ASN A 56 12.03 -1.40 -26.28
C ASN A 56 10.90 -2.35 -25.81
N GLN A 57 10.90 -2.71 -24.52
CA GLN A 57 9.87 -3.52 -23.90
C GLN A 57 8.70 -2.70 -23.31
N ALA A 58 8.76 -1.37 -23.41
CA ALA A 58 7.83 -0.45 -22.73
C ALA A 58 6.39 -0.47 -23.28
N ALA A 59 6.09 -1.27 -24.32
CA ALA A 59 4.73 -1.49 -24.82
C ALA A 59 3.74 -1.89 -23.70
N ALA A 60 4.23 -2.52 -22.63
CA ALA A 60 3.42 -2.93 -21.48
C ALA A 60 3.17 -1.83 -20.41
N ILE A 61 3.95 -0.74 -20.39
CA ILE A 61 3.90 0.31 -19.34
C ILE A 61 2.88 1.40 -19.69
N GLY A 62 2.64 1.62 -20.98
CA GLY A 62 1.46 2.34 -21.49
C GLY A 62 1.40 3.85 -21.23
N TYR A 63 2.41 4.47 -20.60
CA TYR A 63 2.41 5.91 -20.32
C TYR A 63 3.55 6.65 -21.05
N ALA A 64 3.24 7.11 -22.26
CA ALA A 64 4.17 7.78 -23.16
C ALA A 64 4.84 9.06 -22.60
N PRO A 65 4.17 9.93 -21.82
CA PRO A 65 4.83 11.10 -21.22
C PRO A 65 5.98 10.75 -20.29
N TYR A 66 5.84 9.68 -19.49
CA TYR A 66 6.92 9.20 -18.63
C TYR A 66 8.12 8.71 -19.44
N LEU A 67 7.87 7.90 -20.48
CA LEU A 67 8.94 7.40 -21.36
C LEU A 67 9.66 8.56 -22.05
N LYS A 68 8.92 9.53 -22.59
CA LYS A 68 9.49 10.75 -23.19
C LYS A 68 10.40 11.50 -22.22
N ASN A 69 9.93 11.74 -21.00
CA ASN A 69 10.68 12.48 -19.98
C ASN A 69 11.93 11.72 -19.52
N PHE A 70 11.84 10.39 -19.36
CA PHE A 70 12.98 9.56 -19.01
C PHE A 70 14.03 9.55 -20.13
N VAL A 71 13.64 9.29 -21.38
CA VAL A 71 14.57 9.29 -22.53
C VAL A 71 15.25 10.65 -22.68
N LYS A 72 14.50 11.75 -22.58
CA LYS A 72 15.08 13.11 -22.60
C LYS A 72 16.18 13.28 -21.54
N LYS A 73 15.91 12.81 -20.32
CA LYS A 73 16.84 12.96 -19.20
C LYS A 73 18.07 12.05 -19.35
N LEU A 74 17.88 10.85 -19.90
CA LEU A 74 18.96 9.92 -20.22
C LEU A 74 19.91 10.49 -21.29
N ILE A 75 19.37 11.07 -22.36
CA ILE A 75 20.17 11.75 -23.39
C ILE A 75 20.98 12.89 -22.77
N PHE A 76 20.32 13.77 -22.03
CA PHE A 76 20.97 14.90 -21.36
C PHE A 76 22.09 14.45 -20.41
N GLU A 77 21.87 13.38 -19.65
CA GLU A 77 22.88 12.81 -18.74
C GLU A 77 24.15 12.39 -19.50
N VAL A 78 23.99 11.62 -20.58
CA VAL A 78 25.12 11.14 -21.40
C VAL A 78 25.84 12.32 -22.05
N GLU A 79 25.11 13.29 -22.61
CA GLU A 79 25.68 14.51 -23.19
C GLU A 79 26.46 15.34 -22.16
N SER A 80 25.92 15.49 -20.94
CA SER A 80 26.54 16.27 -19.85
C SER A 80 27.88 15.71 -19.38
N THR A 81 28.10 14.41 -19.58
CA THR A 81 29.35 13.71 -19.28
C THR A 81 30.26 13.59 -20.52
N HIS A 82 29.92 14.28 -21.62
CA HIS A 82 30.60 14.19 -22.92
C HIS A 82 30.62 12.78 -23.53
N GLY A 83 29.64 11.95 -23.16
CA GLY A 83 29.45 10.62 -23.74
C GLY A 83 28.79 10.66 -25.12
N CYS A 84 28.94 9.58 -25.88
CA CYS A 84 28.20 9.36 -27.12
C CYS A 84 26.84 8.75 -26.80
N VAL A 85 25.77 9.38 -27.28
CA VAL A 85 24.40 8.90 -27.13
C VAL A 85 24.09 7.90 -28.24
N LEU A 86 23.42 6.80 -27.91
CA LEU A 86 22.92 5.84 -28.90
C LEU A 86 21.91 6.49 -29.87
N ASP A 87 22.06 6.23 -31.17
CA ASP A 87 21.17 6.75 -32.21
C ASP A 87 19.70 6.34 -31.93
N GLU A 88 19.49 5.12 -31.44
CA GLU A 88 18.18 4.58 -31.08
C GLU A 88 17.45 5.45 -30.04
N LEU A 89 18.18 6.06 -29.10
CA LEU A 89 17.59 6.95 -28.09
C LEU A 89 17.12 8.27 -28.72
N TYR A 90 17.89 8.84 -29.66
CA TYR A 90 17.47 10.04 -30.38
C TYR A 90 16.29 9.76 -31.30
N GLU A 91 16.31 8.65 -32.04
CA GLU A 91 15.21 8.23 -32.90
C GLU A 91 13.91 8.07 -32.11
N HIS A 92 13.98 7.38 -30.95
CA HIS A 92 12.80 7.15 -30.11
C HIS A 92 12.31 8.43 -29.43
N TYR A 93 13.21 9.33 -29.02
CA TYR A 93 12.81 10.65 -28.54
C TYR A 93 12.15 11.50 -29.63
N GLY A 94 12.69 11.47 -30.85
CA GLY A 94 12.11 12.12 -32.02
C GLY A 94 10.71 11.58 -32.35
N TYR A 95 10.51 10.27 -32.23
CA TYR A 95 9.19 9.65 -32.33
C TYR A 95 8.19 10.22 -31.32
N TYR A 96 8.57 10.34 -30.04
CA TYR A 96 7.70 10.95 -29.03
C TYR A 96 7.40 12.42 -29.30
N MET A 97 8.36 13.20 -29.78
CA MET A 97 8.17 14.62 -30.10
C MET A 97 7.21 14.85 -31.27
N THR A 98 7.10 13.89 -32.19
CA THR A 98 6.26 13.98 -33.39
C THR A 98 4.91 13.30 -33.24
N SER A 99 4.82 12.24 -32.43
CA SER A 99 3.61 11.40 -32.28
C SER A 99 2.70 11.81 -31.12
N LEU A 100 3.24 12.42 -30.06
CA LEU A 100 2.44 12.95 -28.95
C LEU A 100 1.86 14.31 -29.34
N LYS A 101 0.77 14.30 -30.12
CA LYS A 101 -0.12 15.47 -30.16
C LYS A 101 -0.76 15.62 -28.78
N GLU A 102 -0.80 16.85 -28.26
CA GLU A 102 -1.31 17.20 -26.92
C GLU A 102 -2.80 16.82 -26.68
N ASP A 103 -3.49 16.31 -27.69
CA ASP A 103 -4.91 15.99 -27.67
C ASP A 103 -5.18 14.52 -27.35
N SER A 104 -5.01 14.13 -26.08
CA SER A 104 -5.83 13.08 -25.43
C SER A 104 -5.56 13.03 -23.93
N PHE A 105 -5.76 14.15 -23.24
CA PHE A 105 -5.87 14.20 -21.77
C PHE A 105 -7.14 13.49 -21.22
N GLY A 106 -7.81 12.66 -22.03
CA GLY A 106 -8.98 11.89 -21.65
C GLY A 106 -8.60 10.52 -21.10
N ARG A 107 -8.60 10.37 -19.77
CA ARG A 107 -8.51 9.08 -19.05
C ARG A 107 -7.24 8.27 -19.31
N GLY A 108 -6.07 8.91 -19.20
CA GLY A 108 -4.82 8.16 -19.16
C GLY A 108 -4.83 7.18 -17.97
N LYS A 109 -4.40 5.95 -18.22
CA LYS A 109 -4.08 4.97 -17.18
C LYS A 109 -2.61 4.64 -17.34
N ALA A 110 -1.90 4.47 -16.23
CA ALA A 110 -0.55 3.93 -16.25
C ALA A 110 -0.54 2.56 -15.58
N CYS A 111 0.31 1.66 -16.07
CA CYS A 111 0.51 0.36 -15.45
C CYS A 111 1.90 0.34 -14.80
N LYS A 112 1.93 0.38 -13.46
CA LYS A 112 3.16 0.21 -12.69
C LYS A 112 3.34 -1.26 -12.37
N HIS A 113 4.55 -1.79 -12.45
CA HIS A 113 4.85 -3.14 -11.97
C HIS A 113 5.78 -3.05 -10.77
N ILE A 114 5.24 -3.28 -9.58
CA ILE A 114 6.00 -3.23 -8.33
C ILE A 114 6.63 -4.61 -8.10
N SER A 115 7.95 -4.66 -8.03
CA SER A 115 8.72 -5.87 -7.79
C SER A 115 9.16 -5.96 -6.32
N PHE A 116 8.55 -6.81 -5.52
CA PHE A 116 9.07 -7.13 -4.18
C PHE A 116 10.23 -8.12 -4.31
N LEU A 117 11.42 -7.69 -3.89
CA LEU A 117 12.69 -8.43 -3.98
C LEU A 117 13.07 -8.98 -2.59
N PHE A 118 13.12 -10.30 -2.47
CA PHE A 118 13.42 -10.99 -1.22
C PHE A 118 14.92 -11.31 -1.13
N THR A 119 15.61 -10.82 -0.09
CA THR A 119 17.04 -11.05 0.12
C THR A 119 17.34 -12.44 0.68
N ASP A 120 18.57 -12.93 0.52
CA ASP A 120 19.14 -14.17 1.12
C ASP A 120 19.18 -14.18 2.66
N GLY A 121 18.29 -13.47 3.36
CA GLY A 121 18.14 -13.52 4.82
C GLY A 121 16.70 -13.78 5.25
N SER A 122 15.73 -13.76 4.34
CA SER A 122 14.31 -13.96 4.65
C SER A 122 13.89 -15.44 4.69
N PHE A 123 14.85 -16.34 4.97
CA PHE A 123 14.72 -17.80 4.81
C PHE A 123 13.78 -18.48 5.80
N GLU A 124 13.34 -17.81 6.86
CA GLU A 124 12.48 -18.40 7.89
C GLU A 124 10.98 -18.38 7.52
N LEU A 125 10.61 -17.71 6.41
CA LEU A 125 9.21 -17.61 5.98
C LEU A 125 8.88 -18.67 4.93
N SER A 126 8.12 -19.69 5.32
CA SER A 126 7.65 -20.84 4.52
C SER A 126 6.89 -20.51 3.22
N SER A 127 6.62 -19.24 2.92
CA SER A 127 5.85 -18.79 1.74
C SER A 127 6.58 -17.75 0.89
N CYS A 128 7.92 -17.68 0.98
CA CYS A 128 8.70 -16.93 -0.01
C CYS A 128 8.58 -17.64 -1.38
N PRO A 129 8.23 -16.92 -2.47
CA PRO A 129 8.23 -17.52 -3.80
C PRO A 129 9.65 -18.01 -4.14
N LYS A 130 9.75 -19.17 -4.79
CA LYS A 130 11.05 -19.75 -5.20
C LYS A 130 11.88 -18.80 -6.07
N SER A 131 11.21 -17.92 -6.81
CA SER A 131 11.81 -16.87 -7.65
C SER A 131 12.43 -15.71 -6.87
N ARG A 132 12.18 -15.59 -5.55
CA ARG A 132 12.64 -14.47 -4.70
C ARG A 132 12.24 -13.07 -5.21
N LYS A 133 11.27 -13.04 -6.11
CA LYS A 133 10.71 -11.86 -6.76
C LYS A 133 9.21 -12.06 -6.91
N LEU A 134 8.42 -11.15 -6.36
CA LEU A 134 6.98 -11.05 -6.58
C LEU A 134 6.70 -9.77 -7.35
N VAL A 135 6.06 -9.85 -8.51
CA VAL A 135 5.70 -8.68 -9.32
C VAL A 135 4.20 -8.47 -9.24
N VAL A 136 3.78 -7.28 -8.82
CA VAL A 136 2.38 -6.87 -8.74
C VAL A 136 2.13 -5.80 -9.80
N PRO A 137 1.36 -6.09 -10.86
CA PRO A 137 0.90 -5.07 -11.80
C PRO A 137 -0.19 -4.23 -11.14
N LEU A 138 -0.06 -2.92 -11.21
CA LEU A 138 -0.99 -1.95 -10.65
C LEU A 138 -1.40 -0.95 -11.72
N ASN A 139 -2.67 -0.99 -12.09
CA ASN A 139 -3.26 0.02 -12.96
C ASN A 139 -3.65 1.25 -12.13
N CYS A 140 -3.13 2.40 -12.51
CA CYS A 140 -3.25 3.66 -11.80
C CYS A 140 -3.94 4.71 -12.68
N SER A 141 -4.85 5.49 -12.11
CA SER A 141 -5.27 6.76 -12.70
C SER A 141 -4.10 7.75 -12.75
N LEU A 142 -4.11 8.71 -13.69
CA LEU A 142 -3.10 9.78 -13.74
C LEU A 142 -3.05 10.61 -12.45
N ASN A 143 -4.20 10.85 -11.83
CA ASN A 143 -4.29 11.57 -10.54
C ASN A 143 -3.46 10.89 -9.44
N MET A 144 -3.29 9.57 -9.50
CA MET A 144 -2.46 8.83 -8.53
C MET A 144 -0.95 8.92 -8.85
N LEU A 145 -0.57 9.30 -10.07
CA LEU A 145 0.82 9.50 -10.48
C LEU A 145 1.33 10.91 -10.19
N GLU A 146 0.47 11.92 -10.28
CA GLU A 146 0.87 13.34 -10.09
C GLU A 146 1.06 13.73 -8.61
N GLY A 147 0.61 12.89 -7.66
CA GLY A 147 0.62 13.21 -6.23
C GLY A 147 1.87 12.81 -5.44
N ASP A 148 2.87 12.15 -6.06
CA ASP A 148 4.16 11.64 -5.52
C ASP A 148 4.14 10.84 -4.18
N THR A 149 3.04 10.84 -3.41
CA THR A 149 3.05 10.53 -1.97
C THR A 149 2.12 9.36 -1.63
N GLY A 150 0.97 9.24 -2.31
CA GLY A 150 -0.08 8.28 -1.94
C GLY A 150 0.28 6.82 -2.22
N LEU A 151 0.95 6.53 -3.33
CA LEU A 151 1.25 5.15 -3.72
C LEU A 151 2.38 4.54 -2.91
N VAL A 152 3.41 5.32 -2.63
CA VAL A 152 4.63 4.87 -1.95
C VAL A 152 4.35 4.48 -0.50
N LEU A 153 3.57 5.31 0.20
CA LEU A 153 3.08 4.96 1.54
C LEU A 153 2.20 3.71 1.43
N ALA A 154 1.20 3.69 0.54
CA ALA A 154 0.33 2.53 0.35
C ALA A 154 1.08 1.22 0.03
N LEU A 155 2.27 1.29 -0.58
CA LEU A 155 3.14 0.14 -0.84
C LEU A 155 3.89 -0.31 0.42
N ALA A 156 4.37 0.63 1.26
CA ALA A 156 4.85 0.31 2.60
C ALA A 156 3.74 -0.30 3.48
N TRP A 157 2.49 0.13 3.27
CA TRP A 157 1.30 -0.49 3.86
C TRP A 157 1.07 -1.91 3.35
N LEU A 158 1.24 -2.17 2.06
CA LEU A 158 1.14 -3.53 1.51
C LEU A 158 2.21 -4.45 2.08
N GLU A 159 3.44 -3.97 2.30
CA GLU A 159 4.48 -4.73 3.01
C GLU A 159 4.05 -5.05 4.45
N LEU A 160 3.47 -4.08 5.15
CA LEU A 160 2.96 -4.26 6.51
C LEU A 160 1.77 -5.21 6.56
N VAL A 161 0.78 -5.07 5.68
CA VAL A 161 -0.39 -5.96 5.61
C VAL A 161 0.02 -7.38 5.22
N PHE A 162 0.99 -7.54 4.31
CA PHE A 162 1.58 -8.83 3.98
C PHE A 162 2.28 -9.46 5.19
N LEU A 163 3.01 -8.67 5.98
CA LEU A 163 3.62 -9.13 7.23
C LEU A 163 2.56 -9.50 8.29
N MET A 164 1.51 -8.69 8.42
CA MET A 164 0.46 -8.84 9.44
C MET A 164 -0.49 -10.01 9.15
N SER A 165 -0.86 -10.23 7.89
CA SER A 165 -1.62 -11.41 7.46
C SER A 165 -0.88 -12.71 7.83
N LYS A 166 0.45 -12.66 7.86
CA LYS A 166 1.31 -13.80 8.17
C LYS A 166 1.59 -14.00 9.66
N LEU A 167 1.65 -12.91 10.44
CA LEU A 167 1.90 -12.97 11.88
C LEU A 167 0.69 -13.46 12.70
N ARG A 168 -0.54 -13.39 12.16
CA ARG A 168 -1.74 -13.72 12.95
C ARG A 168 -2.79 -14.60 12.26
N SER A 169 -2.52 -15.13 11.06
CA SER A 169 -3.44 -16.04 10.34
C SER A 169 -4.86 -15.44 10.19
N PHE A 170 -4.94 -14.14 9.92
CA PHE A 170 -6.22 -13.48 9.70
C PHE A 170 -6.72 -13.76 8.28
N HIS A 171 -7.90 -14.34 8.18
CA HIS A 171 -8.67 -14.31 6.94
C HIS A 171 -9.34 -12.94 6.87
N LEU A 172 -8.89 -12.07 5.99
CA LEU A 172 -9.54 -10.76 5.77
C LEU A 172 -10.89 -11.00 5.08
N LEU A 173 -11.95 -11.12 5.87
CA LEU A 173 -13.31 -11.38 5.39
C LEU A 173 -13.93 -10.15 4.71
N GLN A 174 -13.62 -8.96 5.22
CA GLN A 174 -14.18 -7.69 4.73
C GLN A 174 -13.14 -6.57 4.85
N VAL A 175 -13.09 -5.69 3.84
CA VAL A 175 -12.24 -4.48 3.83
C VAL A 175 -13.10 -3.27 3.55
N VAL A 176 -13.05 -2.29 4.45
CA VAL A 176 -13.72 -1.00 4.28
C VAL A 176 -12.66 0.07 4.04
N LEU A 177 -12.75 0.75 2.91
CA LEU A 177 -11.89 1.88 2.53
C LEU A 177 -12.70 3.16 2.64
N SER A 178 -12.17 4.15 3.34
CA SER A 178 -12.87 5.41 3.60
C SER A 178 -12.02 6.61 3.26
N ASP A 179 -12.66 7.68 2.78
CA ASP A 179 -12.05 9.00 2.61
C ASP A 179 -13.08 10.09 2.90
N GLY A 180 -12.62 11.26 3.37
CA GLY A 180 -13.45 12.42 3.64
C GLY A 180 -13.72 13.29 2.42
N ASP A 181 -12.91 13.16 1.35
CA ASP A 181 -13.11 13.86 0.10
C ASP A 181 -13.76 12.96 -0.96
N LEU A 182 -14.87 13.43 -1.53
CA LEU A 182 -15.63 12.68 -2.53
C LEU A 182 -14.85 12.47 -3.83
N SER A 183 -13.96 13.40 -4.20
CA SER A 183 -13.16 13.28 -5.42
C SER A 183 -12.09 12.19 -5.26
N THR A 184 -11.45 12.15 -4.09
CA THR A 184 -10.48 11.13 -3.69
C THR A 184 -11.14 9.77 -3.59
N LEU A 185 -12.34 9.70 -3.00
CA LEU A 185 -13.13 8.46 -2.93
C LEU A 185 -13.53 7.95 -4.33
N ALA A 186 -13.96 8.84 -5.23
CA ALA A 186 -14.28 8.48 -6.62
C ALA A 186 -13.03 7.96 -7.37
N ASN A 187 -11.88 8.60 -7.16
CA ASN A 187 -10.60 8.15 -7.71
C ASN A 187 -10.17 6.80 -7.14
N MET A 188 -10.40 6.55 -5.85
CA MET A 188 -10.16 5.26 -5.20
C MET A 188 -11.01 4.16 -5.83
N LYS A 189 -12.33 4.37 -5.98
CA LYS A 189 -13.24 3.43 -6.66
C LYS A 189 -12.79 3.14 -8.10
N LEU A 190 -12.37 4.17 -8.84
CA LEU A 190 -11.82 4.01 -10.18
C LEU A 190 -10.57 3.12 -10.17
N ASN A 191 -9.63 3.35 -9.24
CA ASN A 191 -8.42 2.54 -9.10
C ASN A 191 -8.71 1.09 -8.71
N LEU A 192 -9.71 0.83 -7.85
CA LEU A 192 -10.15 -0.55 -7.56
C LEU A 192 -10.69 -1.23 -8.83
N GLY A 193 -11.54 -0.55 -9.58
CA GLY A 193 -12.08 -1.04 -10.85
C GLY A 193 -11.00 -1.33 -11.89
N LEU A 194 -9.96 -0.49 -11.97
CA LEU A 194 -8.80 -0.70 -12.85
C LEU A 194 -7.99 -1.96 -12.50
N ASN A 195 -8.09 -2.44 -11.25
CA ASN A 195 -7.40 -3.63 -10.76
C ASN A 195 -8.36 -4.83 -10.56
N ASN A 196 -9.56 -4.77 -11.16
CA ASN A 196 -10.61 -5.79 -11.07
C ASN A 196 -11.04 -6.15 -9.63
N ILE A 197 -10.86 -5.21 -8.69
CA ILE A 197 -11.36 -5.36 -7.33
C ILE A 197 -12.81 -4.90 -7.35
N SER A 198 -13.74 -5.85 -7.25
CA SER A 198 -15.17 -5.54 -7.27
C SER A 198 -15.59 -4.92 -5.94
N THR A 199 -16.26 -3.77 -5.98
CA THR A 199 -16.87 -3.22 -4.78
C THR A 199 -18.27 -3.78 -4.57
N ARG A 200 -18.74 -3.85 -3.32
CA ARG A 200 -20.12 -4.28 -2.97
C ARG A 200 -21.21 -3.55 -3.79
N MET A 201 -20.98 -2.27 -4.10
CA MET A 201 -21.91 -1.43 -4.85
C MET A 201 -21.98 -1.86 -6.32
N ASP A 202 -20.86 -2.28 -6.92
CA ASP A 202 -20.80 -2.79 -8.31
C ASP A 202 -21.48 -4.16 -8.44
N ALA A 203 -21.45 -4.98 -7.39
CA ALA A 203 -22.10 -6.29 -7.38
C ALA A 203 -23.64 -6.16 -7.37
N LEU A 204 -24.18 -5.17 -6.65
CA LEU A 204 -25.61 -4.87 -6.60
C LEU A 204 -26.11 -4.27 -7.92
N GLU A 205 -25.37 -3.35 -8.53
CA GLU A 205 -25.75 -2.77 -9.84
C GLU A 205 -25.65 -3.77 -11.00
N LYS A 206 -24.78 -4.78 -10.91
CA LYS A 206 -24.72 -5.90 -11.87
C LYS A 206 -25.86 -6.89 -11.69
N CYS A 207 -26.25 -7.19 -10.45
CA CYS A 207 -27.38 -8.08 -10.16
C CYS A 207 -28.73 -7.54 -10.68
N ASP A 208 -28.91 -6.22 -10.78
CA ASP A 208 -30.12 -5.64 -11.36
C ASP A 208 -30.19 -5.75 -12.90
N LYS A 209 -29.09 -6.11 -13.58
CA LYS A 209 -29.01 -6.20 -15.05
C LYS A 209 -28.96 -7.62 -15.60
N GLU A 210 -28.69 -8.63 -14.79
CA GLU A 210 -28.60 -10.03 -15.25
C GLU A 210 -29.54 -10.96 -14.48
N LEU A 211 -30.82 -10.91 -14.84
CA LEU A 211 -31.69 -12.08 -14.75
C LEU A 211 -31.21 -13.11 -15.79
N ASN A 212 -30.29 -13.98 -15.38
CA ASN A 212 -30.24 -15.43 -15.64
C ASN A 212 -28.82 -16.00 -15.74
N LEU A 213 -28.65 -17.13 -15.07
CA LEU A 213 -27.68 -18.23 -15.25
C LEU A 213 -26.38 -18.24 -14.41
N VAL A 214 -26.37 -19.26 -13.55
CA VAL A 214 -25.26 -19.98 -12.89
C VAL A 214 -24.54 -19.24 -11.77
N LYS A 215 -25.00 -19.55 -10.55
CA LYS A 215 -24.18 -19.48 -9.33
C LYS A 215 -22.95 -20.39 -9.52
N SER A 216 -21.81 -19.82 -9.92
CA SER A 216 -20.53 -20.49 -9.74
C SER A 216 -20.12 -20.35 -8.29
N ASP A 217 -20.24 -21.45 -7.59
CA ASP A 217 -19.67 -21.71 -6.28
C ASP A 217 -18.14 -21.67 -6.41
N THR A 218 -17.52 -20.55 -6.06
CA THR A 218 -16.06 -20.45 -5.84
C THR A 218 -15.82 -19.54 -4.65
N GLY A 219 -15.15 -20.10 -3.64
CA GLY A 219 -15.05 -19.58 -2.29
C GLY A 219 -14.28 -18.26 -2.13
N SER A 220 -14.59 -17.60 -1.01
CA SER A 220 -13.89 -16.46 -0.42
C SER A 220 -13.66 -15.25 -1.34
N ASN A 221 -14.73 -14.58 -1.75
CA ASN A 221 -14.58 -13.18 -2.18
C ASN A 221 -14.53 -12.29 -0.93
N SER A 222 -13.31 -11.87 -0.54
CA SER A 222 -13.15 -10.76 0.41
C SER A 222 -13.90 -9.55 -0.13
N GLU A 223 -14.90 -9.08 0.60
CA GLU A 223 -15.76 -7.99 0.17
C GLU A 223 -15.07 -6.65 0.43
N VAL A 224 -14.82 -5.87 -0.63
CA VAL A 224 -14.25 -4.52 -0.52
C VAL A 224 -15.38 -3.49 -0.65
N GLN A 225 -15.46 -2.56 0.30
CA GLN A 225 -16.44 -1.48 0.30
C GLN A 225 -15.74 -0.12 0.38
N CYS A 226 -16.16 0.82 -0.46
CA CYS A 226 -15.73 2.21 -0.38
C CYS A 226 -16.84 3.08 0.22
N ILE A 227 -16.54 3.78 1.30
CA ILE A 227 -17.47 4.66 2.01
C ILE A 227 -16.92 6.08 2.11
N HIS A 228 -17.81 7.06 2.15
CA HIS A 228 -17.43 8.43 2.50
C HIS A 228 -17.45 8.56 4.02
N LEU A 229 -16.37 9.03 4.62
CA LEU A 229 -16.26 9.25 6.06
C LEU A 229 -15.44 10.52 6.34
N SER A 230 -16.12 11.66 6.44
CA SER A 230 -15.50 12.90 6.92
C SER A 230 -15.35 12.83 8.43
N TRP A 231 -14.11 12.88 8.93
CA TRP A 231 -13.84 12.83 10.37
C TRP A 231 -14.48 14.00 11.11
N GLU A 232 -14.64 15.15 10.47
CA GLU A 232 -15.16 16.38 11.05
C GLU A 232 -16.66 16.28 11.35
N SER A 233 -17.40 15.53 10.53
CA SER A 233 -18.87 15.51 10.53
C SER A 233 -19.49 14.15 10.83
N ALA A 234 -18.73 13.06 10.75
CA ALA A 234 -19.24 11.71 10.99
C ALA A 234 -19.81 11.55 12.40
N ALA A 235 -21.03 11.05 12.50
CA ALA A 235 -21.69 10.80 13.79
C ALA A 235 -21.08 9.56 14.46
N GLU A 236 -21.03 9.52 15.80
CA GLU A 236 -20.52 8.36 16.51
C GLU A 236 -21.32 7.08 16.20
N ALA A 237 -22.64 7.19 16.05
CA ALA A 237 -23.49 6.05 15.68
C ALA A 237 -23.09 5.42 14.34
N GLU A 238 -22.77 6.25 13.33
CA GLU A 238 -22.29 5.78 12.02
C GLU A 238 -20.94 5.07 12.14
N ILE A 239 -20.02 5.63 12.93
CA ILE A 239 -18.70 5.03 13.17
C ILE A 239 -18.80 3.71 13.94
N GLN A 240 -19.83 3.57 14.80
CA GLN A 240 -20.11 2.37 15.58
C GLN A 240 -20.63 1.18 14.77
N GLU A 241 -21.12 1.41 13.55
CA GLU A 241 -21.59 0.33 12.69
C GLU A 241 -20.44 -0.49 12.07
N PHE A 242 -19.22 0.05 12.01
CA PHE A 242 -18.10 -0.63 11.34
C PHE A 242 -17.51 -1.79 12.14
N THR A 243 -17.45 -1.70 13.47
CA THR A 243 -16.91 -2.76 14.36
C THR A 243 -15.60 -3.42 13.88
N PRO A 244 -14.56 -2.65 13.51
CA PRO A 244 -13.36 -3.23 12.93
C PRO A 244 -12.53 -4.01 13.95
N GLU A 245 -11.91 -5.10 13.52
CA GLU A 245 -10.83 -5.74 14.29
C GLU A 245 -9.50 -4.98 14.14
N ILE A 246 -9.29 -4.38 12.97
CA ILE A 246 -8.07 -3.66 12.61
C ILE A 246 -8.45 -2.34 11.94
N VAL A 247 -7.86 -1.24 12.42
CA VAL A 247 -7.93 0.08 11.78
C VAL A 247 -6.57 0.40 11.18
N LEU A 248 -6.54 0.91 9.95
CA LEU A 248 -5.32 1.24 9.22
C LEU A 248 -5.35 2.72 8.81
N GLY A 249 -4.28 3.46 9.09
CA GLY A 249 -4.18 4.90 8.79
C GLY A 249 -2.83 5.33 8.22
N ALA A 250 -2.80 5.64 6.93
CA ALA A 250 -1.60 6.00 6.16
C ALA A 250 -1.34 7.49 6.12
N ASP A 251 -0.27 7.94 6.79
CA ASP A 251 0.20 9.33 6.76
C ASP A 251 -0.91 10.35 7.02
N ILE A 252 -1.77 10.03 7.99
CA ILE A 252 -2.97 10.78 8.36
C ILE A 252 -2.72 11.83 9.45
N ILE A 253 -1.48 11.97 9.93
CA ILE A 253 -1.07 12.92 10.97
C ILE A 253 -0.31 14.07 10.32
N TYR A 254 -1.03 14.99 9.68
CA TYR A 254 -0.42 16.11 8.96
C TYR A 254 -1.07 17.47 9.23
N ASP A 255 -2.39 17.52 9.39
CA ASP A 255 -3.13 18.77 9.66
C ASP A 255 -3.57 18.83 11.14
N PRO A 256 -3.01 19.75 11.96
CA PRO A 256 -3.44 19.96 13.34
C PRO A 256 -4.94 20.17 13.52
N ALA A 257 -5.63 20.81 12.55
CA ALA A 257 -7.07 21.07 12.63
C ALA A 257 -7.91 19.79 12.56
N CYS A 258 -7.41 18.76 11.88
CA CYS A 258 -8.09 17.46 11.74
C CYS A 258 -7.82 16.52 12.92
N LEU A 259 -6.77 16.74 13.72
CA LEU A 259 -6.35 15.80 14.77
C LEU A 259 -7.43 15.50 15.84
N PRO A 260 -8.19 16.49 16.36
CA PRO A 260 -9.25 16.20 17.33
C PRO A 260 -10.32 15.27 16.74
N HIS A 261 -10.64 15.47 15.46
CA HIS A 261 -11.61 14.67 14.73
C HIS A 261 -11.09 13.26 14.46
N LEU A 262 -9.81 13.13 14.06
CA LEU A 262 -9.15 11.84 13.87
C LEU A 262 -9.13 11.02 15.18
N VAL A 263 -8.72 11.62 16.29
CA VAL A 263 -8.68 10.95 17.60
C VAL A 263 -10.06 10.48 18.03
N ARG A 264 -11.10 11.31 17.85
CA ARG A 264 -12.48 10.91 18.13
C ARG A 264 -12.91 9.68 17.32
N VAL A 265 -12.59 9.65 16.03
CA VAL A 265 -12.89 8.50 15.15
C VAL A 265 -12.15 7.26 15.62
N LEU A 266 -10.84 7.35 15.89
CA LEU A 266 -10.04 6.22 16.38
C LEU A 266 -10.55 5.69 17.72
N ALA A 267 -10.84 6.58 18.68
CA ALA A 267 -11.40 6.21 19.98
C ALA A 267 -12.74 5.49 19.82
N THR A 268 -13.61 6.00 18.96
CA THR A 268 -14.92 5.38 18.69
C THR A 268 -14.76 4.00 18.07
N LEU A 269 -13.89 3.82 17.06
CA LEU A 269 -13.65 2.54 16.41
C LEU A 269 -13.04 1.50 17.36
N LEU A 270 -12.15 1.93 18.26
CA LEU A 270 -11.38 1.02 19.12
C LEU A 270 -12.08 0.66 20.45
N LYS A 271 -13.05 1.47 20.92
CA LYS A 271 -13.81 1.21 22.17
C LYS A 271 -14.94 0.17 22.02
N GLN A 272 -15.38 -0.14 20.80
CA GLN A 272 -16.64 -0.85 20.52
C GLN A 272 -16.78 -2.27 21.10
N ARG A 273 -15.68 -2.98 21.39
CA ARG A 273 -15.75 -4.37 21.88
C ARG A 273 -15.83 -4.49 23.42
N GLN A 274 -15.67 -3.40 24.15
CA GLN A 274 -15.72 -3.42 25.63
C GLN A 274 -17.15 -3.28 26.20
N VAL A 275 -18.07 -2.64 25.46
CA VAL A 275 -19.45 -2.39 25.93
C VAL A 275 -20.28 -3.68 25.98
N THR A 276 -20.09 -4.59 25.02
CA THR A 276 -20.83 -5.86 24.94
C THR A 276 -20.51 -6.84 26.07
N SER A 277 -19.37 -6.68 26.75
CA SER A 277 -19.01 -7.47 27.94
C SER A 277 -19.65 -6.98 29.24
N GLN A 278 -19.98 -5.69 29.37
CA GLN A 278 -20.53 -5.16 30.62
C GLN A 278 -22.04 -5.38 30.77
N THR A 279 -22.79 -5.50 29.66
CA THR A 279 -24.25 -5.70 29.72
C THR A 279 -24.67 -7.12 30.12
N ARG A 280 -23.74 -8.09 30.16
CA ARG A 280 -24.05 -9.47 30.59
C ARG A 280 -23.95 -9.70 32.10
N ASN A 281 -23.37 -8.77 32.88
CA ASN A 281 -23.09 -9.00 34.31
C ASN A 281 -23.94 -8.18 35.29
N SER A 282 -24.99 -7.49 34.83
CA SER A 282 -25.84 -6.68 35.71
C SER A 282 -27.32 -6.99 35.54
N ASN A 283 -27.70 -8.27 35.61
CA ASN A 283 -29.07 -8.69 35.94
C ASN A 283 -29.03 -10.17 36.34
N CYS A 284 -29.11 -10.44 37.65
CA CYS A 284 -29.84 -11.57 38.26
C CYS A 284 -29.59 -11.53 39.77
N GLN A 285 -30.55 -10.96 40.48
CA GLN A 285 -30.73 -11.14 41.92
C GLN A 285 -32.04 -11.93 42.09
N GLU A 286 -32.04 -12.87 43.04
CA GLU A 286 -33.12 -13.77 43.53
C GLU A 286 -33.11 -15.25 43.05
N ASP A 287 -32.51 -16.08 43.91
CA ASP A 287 -33.14 -17.11 44.76
C ASP A 287 -33.61 -18.51 44.29
N ILE A 288 -33.07 -19.50 45.02
CA ILE A 288 -33.60 -20.83 45.45
C ILE A 288 -33.12 -22.11 44.72
N LEU A 289 -32.22 -22.81 45.45
CA LEU A 289 -32.07 -24.26 45.71
C LEU A 289 -32.38 -25.29 44.59
N ASN A 290 -31.35 -26.05 44.18
CA ASN A 290 -31.44 -27.51 44.23
C ASN A 290 -30.08 -28.21 44.26
N GLU A 291 -29.97 -29.23 45.12
CA GLU A 291 -28.84 -30.14 45.28
C GLU A 291 -28.79 -31.18 44.15
N GLY A 292 -27.56 -31.61 43.82
CA GLY A 292 -27.28 -32.95 43.30
C GLY A 292 -26.99 -33.03 41.80
N ARG A 293 -25.71 -33.12 41.44
CA ARG A 293 -25.00 -34.35 41.01
C ARG A 293 -23.71 -33.95 40.31
N ALA A 294 -22.58 -34.41 40.86
CA ALA A 294 -21.28 -34.28 40.24
C ALA A 294 -21.25 -35.17 38.99
N GLU A 295 -21.12 -34.56 37.82
CA GLU A 295 -20.58 -35.20 36.63
C GLU A 295 -19.43 -34.32 36.14
N GLU A 296 -18.22 -34.88 36.27
CA GLU A 296 -16.98 -34.35 35.73
C GLU A 296 -17.11 -34.29 34.21
N ALA A 297 -17.21 -33.08 33.67
CA ALA A 297 -16.98 -32.80 32.27
C ALA A 297 -15.78 -31.84 32.20
N GLU A 298 -14.63 -32.39 31.85
CA GLU A 298 -13.47 -31.65 31.36
C GLU A 298 -13.89 -30.85 30.11
N ASN A 299 -14.35 -29.62 30.33
CA ASN A 299 -14.47 -28.65 29.25
C ASN A 299 -13.14 -27.91 29.18
N ASP A 300 -12.29 -28.41 28.30
CA ASP A 300 -11.06 -27.76 27.85
C ASP A 300 -11.36 -26.30 27.48
N GLU A 301 -10.59 -25.42 28.10
CA GLU A 301 -10.65 -23.97 27.99
C GLU A 301 -10.38 -23.53 26.54
N GLN A 302 -11.42 -23.40 25.73
CA GLN A 302 -11.40 -22.62 24.50
C GLN A 302 -12.38 -21.45 24.62
N ALA A 303 -12.17 -20.64 25.65
CA ALA A 303 -12.52 -19.24 25.56
C ALA A 303 -11.54 -18.59 24.57
N GLU A 304 -11.89 -18.56 23.28
CA GLU A 304 -11.25 -17.67 22.32
C GLU A 304 -11.28 -16.25 22.91
N SER A 305 -10.14 -15.82 23.45
CA SER A 305 -9.91 -14.46 23.90
C SER A 305 -10.26 -13.53 22.74
N MET A 306 -11.44 -12.91 22.81
CA MET A 306 -11.91 -11.99 21.78
C MET A 306 -10.92 -10.82 21.71
N LYS A 307 -10.09 -10.82 20.67
CA LYS A 307 -9.05 -9.81 20.47
C LYS A 307 -9.67 -8.43 20.43
N THR A 308 -9.17 -7.53 21.25
CA THR A 308 -9.53 -6.11 21.25
C THR A 308 -9.15 -5.49 19.90
N PRO A 309 -9.98 -4.59 19.34
CA PRO A 309 -9.62 -3.84 18.15
C PRO A 309 -8.26 -3.15 18.29
N VAL A 310 -7.49 -3.12 17.21
CA VAL A 310 -6.17 -2.46 17.20
C VAL A 310 -6.01 -1.58 15.96
N GLY A 311 -5.52 -0.36 16.16
CA GLY A 311 -5.14 0.54 15.09
C GLY A 311 -3.65 0.41 14.76
N TYR A 312 -3.30 0.50 13.49
CA TYR A 312 -1.93 0.72 13.03
C TYR A 312 -1.88 2.02 12.24
N ILE A 313 -0.91 2.86 12.55
CA ILE A 313 -0.65 4.12 11.85
C ILE A 313 0.81 4.12 11.41
N ALA A 314 1.04 4.32 10.12
CA ALA A 314 2.35 4.52 9.54
C ALA A 314 2.42 5.92 8.95
N CYS A 315 3.37 6.74 9.38
CA CYS A 315 3.52 8.12 8.91
C CYS A 315 4.97 8.58 8.94
N VAL A 316 5.25 9.67 8.23
CA VAL A 316 6.51 10.41 8.32
C VAL A 316 6.28 11.60 9.25
N ILE A 317 7.09 11.71 10.32
CA ILE A 317 7.01 12.85 11.23
C ILE A 317 7.70 14.05 10.58
N ARG A 318 6.92 14.87 9.87
CA ARG A 318 7.42 16.09 9.21
C ARG A 318 7.51 17.28 10.17
N ASN A 319 6.57 17.35 11.12
CA ASN A 319 6.51 18.38 12.14
C ASN A 319 6.28 17.71 13.50
N ILE A 320 7.24 17.91 14.41
CA ILE A 320 7.20 17.30 15.74
C ILE A 320 6.08 17.87 16.61
N ASP A 321 5.73 19.15 16.44
CA ASP A 321 4.66 19.80 17.21
C ASP A 321 3.29 19.26 16.81
N THR A 322 3.05 19.02 15.52
CA THR A 322 1.84 18.35 15.03
C THR A 322 1.73 16.95 15.61
N PHE A 323 2.83 16.20 15.64
CA PHE A 323 2.84 14.85 16.19
C PHE A 323 2.63 14.84 17.71
N ASN A 324 3.25 15.75 18.46
CA ASN A 324 3.04 15.89 19.90
C ASN A 324 1.59 16.28 20.22
N CYS A 325 1.00 17.19 19.44
CA CYS A 325 -0.42 17.53 19.54
C CYS A 325 -1.32 16.29 19.36
N PHE A 326 -0.99 15.42 18.39
CA PHE A 326 -1.70 14.15 18.21
C PHE A 326 -1.57 13.24 19.44
N LEU A 327 -0.37 13.12 20.03
CA LEU A 327 -0.17 12.32 21.24
C LEU A 327 -0.98 12.86 22.43
N ASP A 328 -0.99 14.18 22.64
CA ASP A 328 -1.73 14.82 23.73
C ASP A 328 -3.24 14.63 23.57
N LEU A 329 -3.76 14.73 22.34
CA LEU A 329 -5.16 14.47 22.05
C LEU A 329 -5.51 12.99 22.21
N ALA A 330 -4.65 12.08 21.74
CA ALA A 330 -4.84 10.64 21.90
C ALA A 330 -4.89 10.25 23.38
N GLU A 331 -4.03 10.82 24.22
CA GLU A 331 -4.03 10.63 25.67
C GLU A 331 -5.39 11.04 26.28
N GLN A 332 -5.90 12.22 25.90
CA GLN A 332 -7.21 12.74 26.31
C GLN A 332 -8.39 11.91 25.79
N GLY A 333 -8.22 11.22 24.65
CA GLY A 333 -9.22 10.34 24.03
C GLY A 333 -9.22 8.91 24.57
N ASP A 334 -8.49 8.64 25.66
CA ASP A 334 -8.24 7.31 26.22
C ASP A 334 -7.58 6.34 25.24
N LEU A 335 -6.70 6.85 24.37
CA LEU A 335 -5.91 6.02 23.46
C LEU A 335 -4.47 5.89 23.98
N THR A 336 -3.89 4.72 23.79
CA THR A 336 -2.47 4.45 23.99
C THR A 336 -1.81 4.33 22.63
N ILE A 337 -0.79 5.17 22.40
CA ILE A 337 0.04 5.14 21.20
C ILE A 337 1.37 4.48 21.55
N THR A 338 1.72 3.39 20.86
CA THR A 338 2.99 2.69 21.06
C THR A 338 3.79 2.67 19.77
N ASP A 339 5.01 3.20 19.80
CA ASP A 339 5.93 3.08 18.67
C ASP A 339 6.45 1.64 18.58
N ILE A 340 6.24 1.02 17.42
CA ILE A 340 6.66 -0.35 17.13
C ILE A 340 7.64 -0.41 15.96
N THR A 341 8.18 0.73 15.52
CA THR A 341 9.04 0.86 14.32
C THR A 341 10.22 -0.12 14.36
N ASP A 342 10.89 -0.25 15.51
CA ASP A 342 12.05 -1.14 15.66
C ASP A 342 11.66 -2.62 15.74
N THR A 343 10.55 -2.93 16.42
CA THR A 343 10.06 -4.30 16.62
C THR A 343 9.36 -4.88 15.38
N ALA A 344 8.79 -4.02 14.54
CA ALA A 344 8.03 -4.36 13.35
C ALA A 344 8.66 -3.75 12.09
N ARG A 345 9.99 -3.69 12.07
CA ARG A 345 10.75 -3.06 11.00
C ARG A 345 10.35 -3.65 9.64
N PRO A 346 9.92 -2.84 8.65
CA PRO A 346 9.58 -3.32 7.33
C PRO A 346 10.77 -4.04 6.70
N LEU A 347 10.52 -5.19 6.08
CA LEU A 347 11.52 -5.84 5.24
C LEU A 347 11.88 -4.91 4.09
N LYS A 348 13.16 -4.80 3.72
CA LYS A 348 13.58 -3.97 2.59
C LYS A 348 13.27 -4.66 1.26
N LEU A 349 11.99 -4.81 0.93
CA LEU A 349 11.53 -5.54 -0.27
C LEU A 349 11.55 -4.68 -1.54
N LEU A 350 11.66 -3.36 -1.39
CA LEU A 350 11.71 -2.41 -2.51
C LEU A 350 13.06 -1.68 -2.56
N PRO A 351 14.21 -2.39 -2.69
CA PRO A 351 15.54 -1.79 -2.55
C PRO A 351 15.90 -0.79 -3.66
N TYR A 352 15.12 -0.75 -4.74
CA TYR A 352 15.30 0.13 -5.90
C TYR A 352 14.42 1.39 -5.85
N MET A 353 13.45 1.47 -4.94
CA MET A 353 12.61 2.67 -4.81
C MET A 353 13.38 3.69 -3.98
N SER A 354 13.79 4.80 -4.61
CA SER A 354 14.51 5.89 -3.96
C SER A 354 13.68 7.16 -3.86
N SER A 355 12.50 7.20 -4.47
CA SER A 355 11.42 8.15 -4.13
C SER A 355 10.96 8.05 -2.67
N TYR A 356 11.44 7.02 -1.96
CA TYR A 356 10.99 6.59 -0.65
C TYR A 356 12.18 6.31 0.26
N ASP A 357 12.22 6.95 1.43
CA ASP A 357 13.14 6.56 2.49
C ASP A 357 12.38 5.74 3.57
N PRO A 358 12.52 4.41 3.60
CA PRO A 358 11.87 3.58 4.61
C PRO A 358 12.31 3.90 6.04
N SER A 359 13.50 4.49 6.23
CA SER A 359 14.00 4.86 7.55
C SER A 359 13.28 6.08 8.15
N SER A 360 12.63 6.87 7.29
CA SER A 360 11.85 8.04 7.70
C SER A 360 10.46 7.69 8.25
N ILE A 361 10.00 6.46 8.04
CA ILE A 361 8.65 6.04 8.45
C ILE A 361 8.65 5.46 9.84
N ARG A 362 7.66 5.93 10.60
CA ARG A 362 7.36 5.48 11.94
C ARG A 362 6.07 4.69 11.92
N LEU A 363 6.08 3.58 12.63
CA LEU A 363 4.92 2.71 12.77
C LEU A 363 4.46 2.72 14.22
N PHE A 364 3.17 3.02 14.41
CA PHE A 364 2.53 3.11 15.70
C PHE A 364 1.39 2.12 15.79
N THR A 365 1.24 1.54 16.99
CA THR A 365 0.04 0.82 17.39
C THR A 365 -0.84 1.75 18.21
N VAL A 366 -2.15 1.70 17.97
CA VAL A 366 -3.17 2.49 18.67
C VAL A 366 -4.15 1.53 19.33
N THR A 367 -4.34 1.65 20.63
CA THR A 367 -5.28 0.81 21.40
C THR A 367 -6.08 1.66 22.37
N SER A 368 -7.33 1.29 22.65
CA SER A 368 -8.08 1.92 23.76
C SER A 368 -7.42 1.56 25.09
N LYS A 369 -7.35 2.52 26.01
CA LYS A 369 -7.10 2.26 27.43
C LYS A 369 -8.30 1.52 28.00
N CYS A 370 -8.03 0.59 28.92
CA CYS A 370 -9.04 -0.15 29.67
C CYS A 370 -9.46 0.63 30.92
#